data_AF-A0A0C9YPJ8-F1
#
_entry.id   AF-A0A0C9YPJ8-F1
#
_cell.length_a   1.000
_cell.length_b   1.000
_cell.length_c   1.000
_cell.angle_alpha   90.00
_cell.angle_beta   90.00
_cell.angle_gamma   90.00
#
_symmetry.space_group_name_H-M   'P 1'
#
loop_
_entity.id
_entity.type
_entity.pdbx_description
1 polymer ?
#
loop_
_entity_poly.entity_id
_entity_poly.type
_entity_poly.pdbx_seq_one_letter_code
_entity_poly.pdbx_strand_id
1 'polypeptide(L)'
;DYDDVTQEFMTTVIGDYCARLCAEAPMPHHAVETALLDASWARVCKVTGVNLARTPQLAKLVTSRGSQVCGQLKLKLCPLVEAMFGFHSSQSKSAIKKNRTLAEGLKEGTNFAFKHMAPEEDGQRGFLKAPIIQKIVNTMWFANKHDDGVQFHNHFKPFPYPALALVLAGIECCIDEWMTGTRTDIPFTIQEY
;
A
#
# COMPACT_ATOMS: atom_id res chain seq x y z
N ASP A 1 28.64 3.81 -12.84
CA ASP A 1 27.79 2.61 -12.70
C ASP A 1 28.41 1.65 -11.72
N TYR A 2 27.59 1.00 -10.90
CA TYR A 2 28.03 -0.02 -9.94
C TYR A 2 28.25 -1.35 -10.66
N ASP A 3 29.14 -2.20 -10.15
CA ASP A 3 29.34 -3.56 -10.64
C ASP A 3 28.11 -4.46 -10.40
N ASP A 4 28.01 -5.57 -11.11
CA ASP A 4 26.86 -6.48 -11.08
C ASP A 4 26.57 -7.02 -9.67
N VAL A 5 27.62 -7.30 -8.88
CA VAL A 5 27.47 -7.81 -7.51
C VAL A 5 26.84 -6.73 -6.62
N THR A 6 27.30 -5.49 -6.75
CA THR A 6 26.69 -4.36 -6.03
C THR A 6 25.24 -4.13 -6.47
N GLN A 7 24.92 -4.23 -7.76
CA GLN A 7 23.54 -4.06 -8.24
C GLN A 7 22.58 -5.13 -7.73
N GLU A 8 23.00 -6.40 -7.74
CA GLU A 8 22.21 -7.53 -7.23
C GLU A 8 22.01 -7.41 -5.71
N PHE A 9 23.08 -7.06 -4.99
CA PHE A 9 23.00 -6.81 -3.54
C PHE A 9 22.00 -5.70 -3.24
N MET A 10 22.07 -4.57 -3.95
CA MET A 10 21.17 -3.44 -3.73
C MET A 10 19.73 -3.78 -4.07
N THR A 11 19.48 -4.52 -5.15
CA THR A 11 18.15 -5.01 -5.49
C THR A 11 17.55 -5.85 -4.36
N THR A 12 18.36 -6.75 -3.80
CA THR A 12 17.92 -7.65 -2.72
C THR A 12 17.66 -6.90 -1.42
N VAL A 13 18.53 -5.95 -1.04
CA VAL A 13 18.34 -5.11 0.16
C VAL A 13 17.10 -4.23 0.03
N ILE A 14 16.88 -3.62 -1.13
CA ILE A 14 15.69 -2.79 -1.39
C ILE A 14 14.43 -3.63 -1.19
N GLY A 15 14.38 -4.82 -1.77
CA GLY A 15 13.24 -5.72 -1.64
C GLY A 15 12.99 -6.18 -0.20
N ASP A 16 14.03 -6.63 0.54
CA ASP A 16 13.87 -7.03 1.94
C ASP A 16 13.42 -5.85 2.81
N TYR A 17 13.97 -4.65 2.56
CA TYR A 17 13.58 -3.43 3.26
C TYR A 17 12.12 -3.05 2.99
N CYS A 18 11.68 -3.02 1.72
CA CYS A 18 10.29 -2.73 1.37
C CYS A 18 9.31 -3.77 1.93
N ALA A 19 9.68 -5.05 1.92
CA ALA A 19 8.87 -6.11 2.49
C ALA A 19 8.71 -5.96 4.01
N ARG A 20 9.80 -5.65 4.74
CA ARG A 20 9.76 -5.37 6.18
C ARG A 20 8.99 -4.10 6.50
N LEU A 21 9.16 -3.06 5.70
CA LEU A 21 8.41 -1.82 5.83
C LEU A 21 6.91 -2.12 5.79
N CYS A 22 6.45 -2.86 4.78
CA CYS A 22 5.04 -3.28 4.68
C CYS A 22 4.59 -4.16 5.85
N ALA A 23 5.46 -5.07 6.31
CA ALA A 23 5.10 -6.06 7.32
C ALA A 23 5.10 -5.51 8.75
N GLU A 24 5.97 -4.54 9.04
CA GLU A 24 6.28 -4.08 10.39
C GLU A 24 5.77 -2.64 10.63
N ALA A 25 6.06 -1.70 9.71
CA ALA A 25 5.75 -0.28 9.88
C ALA A 25 5.65 0.44 8.53
N PRO A 26 4.48 0.41 7.85
CA PRO A 26 4.36 0.91 6.48
C PRO A 26 4.50 2.43 6.35
N MET A 27 4.26 3.16 7.44
CA MET A 27 4.48 4.60 7.58
C MET A 27 5.40 4.84 8.78
N PRO A 28 6.71 4.58 8.65
CA PRO A 28 7.65 4.68 9.76
C PRO A 28 8.05 6.13 10.03
N HIS A 29 8.48 6.40 11.26
CA HIS A 29 9.31 7.58 11.54
C HIS A 29 10.80 7.24 11.34
N HIS A 30 11.65 8.26 11.25
CA HIS A 30 13.07 8.13 10.91
C HIS A 30 13.84 7.05 11.69
N ALA A 31 13.60 6.94 13.01
CA ALA A 31 14.27 5.91 13.82
C ALA A 31 13.88 4.47 13.44
N VAL A 32 12.61 4.24 13.07
CA VAL A 32 12.16 2.92 12.57
C VAL A 32 12.71 2.65 11.19
N GLU A 33 12.74 3.64 10.28
CA GLU A 33 13.38 3.48 8.97
C GLU A 33 14.83 3.04 9.08
N THR A 34 15.58 3.66 10.00
CA THR A 34 16.99 3.34 10.24
C THR A 34 17.14 1.91 10.74
N ALA A 35 16.32 1.49 11.71
CA ALA A 35 16.36 0.13 12.25
C ALA A 35 15.99 -0.94 11.19
N LEU A 36 14.98 -0.67 10.37
CA LEU A 36 14.59 -1.57 9.26
C LEU A 36 15.69 -1.66 8.21
N LEU A 37 16.35 -0.55 7.88
CA LEU A 37 17.49 -0.53 6.97
C LEU A 37 18.66 -1.33 7.53
N ASP A 38 19.00 -1.16 8.82
CA ASP A 38 20.04 -1.93 9.51
C ASP A 38 19.75 -3.44 9.42
N ALA A 39 18.52 -3.84 9.76
CA ALA A 39 18.09 -5.24 9.76
C ALA A 39 18.09 -5.86 8.35
N SER A 40 17.74 -5.08 7.33
CA SER A 40 17.72 -5.54 5.93
C SER A 40 19.14 -5.70 5.40
N TRP A 41 20.00 -4.71 5.64
CA TRP A 41 21.40 -4.75 5.22
C TRP A 41 22.15 -5.92 5.86
N ALA A 42 22.01 -6.09 7.19
CA ALA A 42 22.65 -7.18 7.92
C ALA A 42 22.17 -8.57 7.44
N ARG A 43 20.87 -8.71 7.15
CA ARG A 43 20.31 -9.96 6.60
C ARG A 43 20.94 -10.28 5.24
N VAL A 44 20.97 -9.32 4.32
CA VAL A 44 21.46 -9.57 2.96
C VAL A 44 22.96 -9.82 2.95
N CYS A 45 23.76 -9.10 3.75
CA CYS A 45 25.17 -9.43 3.94
C CYS A 45 25.37 -10.87 4.38
N LYS A 46 24.56 -11.34 5.34
CA LYS A 46 24.63 -12.72 5.84
C LYS A 46 24.25 -13.76 4.78
N VAL A 47 23.22 -13.50 3.99
CA VAL A 47 22.69 -14.45 3.00
C VAL A 47 23.59 -14.53 1.76
N THR A 48 24.09 -13.38 1.30
CA THR A 48 24.91 -13.30 0.07
C THR A 48 26.39 -13.56 0.33
N GLY A 49 26.85 -13.41 1.59
CA GLY A 49 28.27 -13.42 1.93
C GLY A 49 29.02 -12.16 1.48
N VAL A 50 28.33 -11.21 0.84
CA VAL A 50 28.91 -9.95 0.37
C VAL A 50 29.00 -8.98 1.54
N ASN A 51 30.21 -8.48 1.80
CA ASN A 51 30.45 -7.46 2.82
C ASN A 51 30.54 -6.07 2.16
N LEU A 52 29.38 -5.54 1.74
CA LEU A 52 29.29 -4.21 1.15
C LEU A 52 29.18 -3.15 2.25
N ALA A 53 30.13 -2.21 2.26
CA ALA A 53 30.11 -1.07 3.17
C ALA A 53 28.90 -0.17 2.86
N ARG A 54 28.04 0.05 3.86
CA ARG A 54 26.86 0.91 3.72
C ARG A 54 27.26 2.39 3.74
N THR A 55 27.29 3.02 2.58
CA THR A 55 27.49 4.47 2.46
C THR A 55 26.16 5.22 2.63
N PRO A 56 26.18 6.53 2.99
CA PRO A 56 24.97 7.35 3.05
C PRO A 56 24.19 7.39 1.72
N GLN A 57 24.89 7.30 0.58
CA GLN A 57 24.26 7.26 -0.75
C GLN A 57 23.46 5.98 -0.95
N LEU A 58 24.04 4.82 -0.62
CA LEU A 58 23.35 3.53 -0.75
C LEU A 58 22.18 3.43 0.24
N ALA A 59 22.36 3.90 1.48
CA ALA A 59 21.27 4.00 2.45
C ALA A 59 20.09 4.83 1.90
N LYS A 60 20.38 6.00 1.31
CA LYS A 60 19.36 6.85 0.69
C LYS A 60 18.64 6.16 -0.47
N LEU A 61 19.34 5.36 -1.28
CA LEU A 61 18.70 4.60 -2.35
C LEU A 61 17.66 3.62 -1.79
N VAL A 62 17.99 2.91 -0.71
CA VAL A 62 17.08 1.96 -0.07
C VAL A 62 15.87 2.68 0.54
N THR A 63 16.09 3.69 1.37
CA THR A 63 14.99 4.38 2.06
C THR A 63 14.06 5.12 1.10
N SER A 64 14.61 5.69 0.00
CA SER A 64 13.80 6.36 -1.03
C SER A 64 12.79 5.42 -1.71
N ARG A 65 13.10 4.12 -1.81
CA ARG A 65 12.17 3.12 -2.34
C ARG A 65 11.07 2.77 -1.33
N GLY A 66 11.39 2.78 -0.04
CA GLY A 66 10.39 2.64 1.03
C GLY A 66 9.34 3.74 0.99
N SER A 67 9.77 5.01 0.87
CA SER A 67 8.85 6.15 0.79
C SER A 67 7.90 6.07 -0.42
N GLN A 68 8.30 5.35 -1.49
CA GLN A 68 7.48 5.17 -2.68
C GLN A 68 6.35 4.13 -2.51
N VAL A 69 6.41 3.24 -1.51
CA VAL A 69 5.43 2.16 -1.32
C VAL A 69 4.01 2.70 -1.19
N CYS A 70 3.79 3.72 -0.34
CA CYS A 70 2.48 4.33 -0.15
C CYS A 70 1.96 5.00 -1.43
N GLY A 71 2.83 5.72 -2.14
CA GLY A 71 2.49 6.36 -3.41
C GLY A 71 2.13 5.35 -4.51
N GLN A 72 2.87 4.25 -4.61
CA GLN A 72 2.58 3.15 -5.54
C GLN A 72 1.25 2.46 -5.20
N LEU A 73 0.99 2.21 -3.92
CA LEU A 73 -0.27 1.63 -3.47
C LEU A 73 -1.44 2.53 -3.87
N LYS A 74 -1.36 3.83 -3.57
CA LYS A 74 -2.39 4.81 -3.92
C LYS A 74 -2.62 4.87 -5.43
N LEU A 75 -1.55 4.95 -6.23
CA LEU A 75 -1.61 4.98 -7.69
C LEU A 75 -2.37 3.77 -8.26
N LYS A 76 -2.17 2.57 -7.68
CA LYS A 76 -2.88 1.34 -8.07
C LYS A 76 -4.32 1.30 -7.55
N LEU A 77 -4.59 1.90 -6.39
CA LEU A 77 -5.91 1.92 -5.76
C LEU A 77 -6.88 2.87 -6.44
N CYS A 78 -6.47 4.09 -6.80
CA CYS A 78 -7.35 5.10 -7.40
C CYS A 78 -8.24 4.55 -8.55
N PRO A 79 -7.68 3.90 -9.60
CA PRO A 79 -8.51 3.34 -10.67
C PRO A 79 -9.37 2.14 -10.22
N LEU A 80 -8.92 1.36 -9.23
CA LEU A 80 -9.72 0.27 -8.67
C LEU A 80 -10.91 0.78 -7.86
N VAL A 81 -10.72 1.81 -7.03
CA VAL A 81 -11.78 2.46 -6.26
C VAL A 81 -12.82 3.06 -7.20
N GLU A 82 -12.38 3.79 -8.23
CA GLU A 82 -13.28 4.35 -9.24
C GLU A 82 -14.14 3.26 -9.91
N ALA A 83 -13.49 2.22 -10.43
CA ALA A 83 -14.16 1.15 -11.18
C ALA A 83 -15.02 0.22 -10.31
N MET A 84 -14.55 -0.18 -9.13
CA MET A 84 -15.21 -1.20 -8.31
C MET A 84 -16.35 -0.64 -7.46
N PHE A 85 -16.28 0.64 -7.08
CA PHE A 85 -17.38 1.30 -6.39
C PHE A 85 -18.32 2.07 -7.32
N GLY A 86 -17.90 2.36 -8.56
CA GLY A 86 -18.76 2.99 -9.58
C GLY A 86 -18.77 4.51 -9.51
N PHE A 87 -17.65 5.13 -9.12
CA PHE A 87 -17.48 6.57 -9.29
C PHE A 87 -17.38 6.94 -10.78
N HIS A 88 -17.86 8.13 -11.13
CA HIS A 88 -17.84 8.60 -12.51
C HIS A 88 -17.31 10.03 -12.60
N SER A 89 -16.36 10.28 -13.50
CA SER A 89 -15.75 11.60 -13.73
C SER A 89 -16.65 12.63 -14.46
N SER A 90 -17.96 12.38 -14.56
CA SER A 90 -18.91 13.29 -15.21
C SER A 90 -19.10 14.59 -14.39
N GLN A 91 -19.09 15.73 -15.08
CA GLN A 91 -19.31 17.06 -14.48
C GLN A 91 -20.80 17.41 -14.33
N SER A 92 -21.71 16.48 -14.63
CA SER A 92 -23.15 16.72 -14.44
C SER A 92 -23.49 16.85 -12.95
N LYS A 93 -24.43 17.74 -12.61
CA LYS A 93 -24.89 17.92 -11.22
C LYS A 93 -25.41 16.61 -10.61
N SER A 94 -26.03 15.74 -11.43
CA SER A 94 -26.52 14.43 -10.97
C SER A 94 -25.37 13.49 -10.64
N ALA A 95 -24.34 13.39 -11.50
CA ALA A 95 -23.17 12.55 -11.22
C ALA A 95 -22.41 13.02 -9.99
N ILE A 96 -22.17 14.33 -9.86
CA ILE A 96 -21.51 14.93 -8.69
C ILE A 96 -22.26 14.56 -7.40
N LYS A 97 -23.60 14.71 -7.38
CA LYS A 97 -24.41 14.34 -6.22
C LYS A 97 -24.31 12.83 -5.92
N LYS A 98 -24.39 11.97 -6.94
CA LYS A 98 -24.28 10.51 -6.77
C LYS A 98 -22.93 10.09 -6.21
N ASN A 99 -21.83 10.63 -6.75
CA ASN A 99 -20.48 10.34 -6.26
C ASN A 99 -20.32 10.76 -4.80
N ARG A 100 -20.81 11.95 -4.42
CA ARG A 100 -20.75 12.40 -3.02
C ARG A 100 -21.49 11.46 -2.08
N THR A 101 -22.75 11.14 -2.39
CA THR A 101 -23.55 10.22 -1.58
C THR A 101 -22.92 8.84 -1.49
N LEU A 102 -22.30 8.36 -2.58
CA LEU A 102 -21.57 7.10 -2.59
C LEU A 102 -20.33 7.16 -1.68
N ALA A 103 -19.52 8.22 -1.76
CA ALA A 103 -18.35 8.39 -0.91
C ALA A 103 -18.72 8.43 0.57
N GLU A 104 -19.73 9.23 0.94
CA GLU A 104 -20.27 9.31 2.30
C GLU A 104 -20.75 7.92 2.78
N GLY A 105 -21.53 7.21 1.96
CA GLY A 105 -22.06 5.89 2.29
C GLY A 105 -20.97 4.82 2.42
N LEU A 106 -19.91 4.88 1.63
CA LEU A 106 -18.76 3.97 1.74
C LEU A 106 -17.94 4.21 3.01
N LYS A 107 -17.82 5.47 3.46
CA LYS A 107 -17.09 5.83 4.67
C LYS A 107 -17.88 5.52 5.94
N GLU A 108 -19.20 5.64 5.90
CA GLU A 108 -20.07 5.35 7.03
C GLU A 108 -19.79 3.94 7.58
N GLY A 109 -19.38 3.86 8.85
CA GLY A 109 -19.01 2.60 9.50
C GLY A 109 -18.00 1.74 8.73
N THR A 110 -17.12 2.35 7.92
CA THR A 110 -16.15 1.65 7.05
C THR A 110 -16.78 0.65 6.07
N ASN A 111 -17.97 0.96 5.54
CA ASN A 111 -18.70 0.12 4.58
C ASN A 111 -17.84 -0.39 3.41
N PHE A 112 -16.85 0.40 2.96
CA PHE A 112 -15.91 -0.01 1.89
C PHE A 112 -15.13 -1.30 2.20
N ALA A 113 -15.01 -1.71 3.46
CA ALA A 113 -14.29 -2.90 3.88
C ALA A 113 -15.16 -4.18 3.89
N PHE A 114 -16.48 -4.05 3.70
CA PHE A 114 -17.42 -5.17 3.77
C PHE A 114 -17.76 -5.74 2.40
N LYS A 115 -18.03 -7.06 2.33
CA LYS A 115 -18.50 -7.71 1.10
C LYS A 115 -19.92 -7.26 0.71
N HIS A 116 -20.77 -7.08 1.71
CA HIS A 116 -22.15 -6.64 1.54
C HIS A 116 -22.35 -5.39 2.41
N MET A 117 -22.54 -4.23 1.77
CA MET A 117 -22.99 -3.01 2.44
C MET A 117 -24.41 -3.27 2.97
N ALA A 118 -24.70 -2.83 4.20
CA ALA A 118 -25.96 -3.15 4.86
C ALA A 118 -27.16 -2.57 4.07
N PRO A 119 -28.13 -3.39 3.63
CA PRO A 119 -29.51 -2.96 3.61
C PRO A 119 -29.95 -2.77 5.06
N GLU A 120 -30.79 -1.78 5.32
CA GLU A 120 -31.13 -1.23 6.65
C GLU A 120 -31.54 -2.27 7.72
N GLU A 121 -31.91 -3.50 7.35
CA GLU A 121 -32.42 -4.53 8.27
C GLU A 121 -31.41 -5.66 8.62
N ASP A 122 -30.34 -5.86 7.85
CA ASP A 122 -29.57 -7.13 7.88
C ASP A 122 -28.10 -6.99 8.36
N GLY A 123 -27.69 -5.75 8.67
CA GLY A 123 -26.34 -5.40 9.15
C GLY A 123 -25.22 -5.60 8.11
N GLN A 124 -24.05 -5.04 8.40
CA GLN A 124 -22.87 -5.22 7.55
C GLN A 124 -22.35 -6.66 7.66
N ARG A 125 -22.08 -7.35 6.53
CA ARG A 125 -21.57 -8.73 6.53
C ARG A 125 -20.30 -8.88 5.72
N GLY A 126 -19.40 -9.72 6.24
CA GLY A 126 -18.12 -10.03 5.60
C GLY A 126 -17.12 -8.88 5.72
N PHE A 127 -16.84 -8.45 6.95
CA PHE A 127 -15.75 -7.51 7.24
C PHE A 127 -14.43 -8.02 6.66
N LEU A 128 -13.66 -7.12 6.04
CA LEU A 128 -12.41 -7.39 5.32
C LEU A 128 -12.55 -8.35 4.12
N LYS A 129 -13.77 -8.58 3.65
CA LYS A 129 -14.05 -9.43 2.47
C LYS A 129 -14.53 -8.62 1.26
N ALA A 130 -14.39 -7.30 1.28
CA ALA A 130 -14.60 -6.47 0.09
C ALA A 130 -13.66 -6.93 -1.04
N PRO A 131 -14.15 -7.22 -2.27
CA PRO A 131 -13.32 -7.75 -3.34
C PRO A 131 -12.10 -6.89 -3.71
N ILE A 132 -12.19 -5.57 -3.50
CA ILE A 132 -11.10 -4.64 -3.75
C ILE A 132 -9.86 -4.94 -2.90
N ILE A 133 -10.04 -5.43 -1.66
CA ILE A 133 -8.94 -5.74 -0.73
C ILE A 133 -8.05 -6.84 -1.31
N GLN A 134 -8.64 -7.96 -1.72
CA GLN A 134 -7.86 -9.04 -2.35
C GLN A 134 -7.27 -8.60 -3.69
N LYS A 135 -8.02 -7.82 -4.47
CA LYS A 135 -7.57 -7.32 -5.77
C LYS A 135 -6.32 -6.46 -5.65
N ILE A 136 -6.30 -5.51 -4.71
CA ILE A 136 -5.13 -4.65 -4.51
C ILE A 136 -3.97 -5.42 -3.90
N VAL A 137 -4.22 -6.32 -2.93
CA VAL A 137 -3.16 -7.17 -2.37
C VAL A 137 -2.44 -7.95 -3.47
N ASN A 138 -3.22 -8.58 -4.36
CA ASN A 138 -2.64 -9.31 -5.49
C ASN A 138 -1.91 -8.38 -6.46
N THR A 139 -2.48 -7.21 -6.75
CA THR A 139 -1.89 -6.27 -7.73
C THR A 139 -0.61 -5.61 -7.20
N MET A 140 -0.50 -5.42 -5.89
CA MET A 140 0.62 -4.74 -5.25
C MET A 140 1.78 -5.70 -4.95
N TRP A 141 1.50 -6.89 -4.40
CA TRP A 141 2.55 -7.78 -3.87
C TRP A 141 2.63 -9.16 -4.52
N PHE A 142 1.66 -9.57 -5.35
CA PHE A 142 1.57 -10.96 -5.86
C PHE A 142 1.15 -11.08 -7.33
N ALA A 143 1.37 -10.05 -8.15
CA ALA A 143 0.97 -10.08 -9.55
C ALA A 143 1.92 -10.97 -10.37
N ASN A 144 3.21 -10.96 -10.03
CA ASN A 144 4.25 -11.71 -10.72
C ASN A 144 5.21 -12.40 -9.76
N LYS A 145 5.99 -13.36 -10.28
CA LYS A 145 7.00 -14.10 -9.51
C LYS A 145 8.11 -13.22 -8.92
N HIS A 146 8.28 -12.00 -9.41
CA HIS A 146 9.32 -11.06 -8.98
C HIS A 146 8.80 -10.02 -7.99
N ASP A 147 7.51 -10.02 -7.65
CA ASP A 147 6.96 -9.08 -6.69
C ASP A 147 7.35 -9.47 -5.26
N ASP A 148 7.38 -8.48 -4.37
CA ASP A 148 7.90 -8.62 -3.01
C ASP A 148 7.19 -9.71 -2.20
N GLY A 149 5.88 -9.88 -2.39
CA GLY A 149 5.11 -10.93 -1.71
C GLY A 149 5.53 -12.34 -2.10
N VAL A 150 6.10 -12.52 -3.29
CA VAL A 150 6.63 -13.81 -3.76
C VAL A 150 8.10 -13.97 -3.37
N GLN A 151 8.93 -12.97 -3.62
CA GLN A 151 10.38 -13.02 -3.35
C GLN A 151 10.67 -13.07 -1.84
N PHE A 152 9.92 -12.32 -1.05
CA PHE A 152 10.10 -12.20 0.40
C PHE A 152 8.90 -12.77 1.17
N HIS A 153 8.43 -13.95 0.73
CA HIS A 153 7.22 -14.59 1.25
C HIS A 153 7.17 -14.75 2.78
N ASN A 154 8.32 -14.82 3.45
CA ASN A 154 8.39 -14.91 4.92
C ASN A 154 7.84 -13.67 5.64
N HIS A 155 7.88 -12.50 5.01
CA HIS A 155 7.28 -11.27 5.54
C HIS A 155 5.78 -11.16 5.25
N PHE A 156 5.29 -11.93 4.26
CA PHE A 156 3.91 -11.86 3.78
C PHE A 156 3.06 -13.10 4.11
N LYS A 157 3.59 -14.05 4.89
CA LYS A 157 2.88 -15.28 5.26
C LYS A 157 2.90 -15.51 6.78
N PRO A 158 1.74 -15.40 7.48
CA PRO A 158 0.46 -14.91 6.97
C PRO A 158 0.55 -13.44 6.53
N PHE A 159 -0.42 -12.95 5.74
CA PHE A 159 -0.38 -11.57 5.25
C PHE A 159 -0.39 -10.58 6.44
N PRO A 160 0.56 -9.64 6.51
CA PRO A 160 0.79 -8.86 7.71
C PRO A 160 -0.34 -7.86 7.96
N TYR A 161 -0.76 -7.77 9.22
CA TYR A 161 -1.79 -6.81 9.62
C TYR A 161 -1.42 -5.35 9.32
N PRO A 162 -0.15 -4.90 9.50
CA PRO A 162 0.23 -3.54 9.10
C PRO A 162 0.03 -3.27 7.61
N ALA A 163 0.36 -4.20 6.71
CA ALA A 163 0.09 -4.04 5.28
C ALA A 163 -1.40 -4.02 4.97
N LEU A 164 -2.21 -4.83 5.68
CA LEU A 164 -3.66 -4.80 5.54
C LEU A 164 -4.25 -3.47 6.00
N ALA A 165 -3.79 -2.93 7.13
CA ALA A 165 -4.18 -1.61 7.61
C ALA A 165 -3.81 -0.53 6.58
N LEU A 166 -2.61 -0.58 6.01
CA LEU A 166 -2.19 0.32 4.94
C LEU A 166 -3.12 0.22 3.71
N VAL A 167 -3.55 -1.00 3.33
CA VAL A 167 -4.51 -1.19 2.24
C VAL A 167 -5.85 -0.50 2.55
N LEU A 168 -6.38 -0.66 3.76
CA LEU A 168 -7.64 -0.04 4.16
C LEU A 168 -7.53 1.49 4.17
N ALA A 169 -6.47 2.02 4.77
CA ALA A 169 -6.15 3.45 4.78
C ALA A 169 -6.02 4.02 3.35
N GLY A 170 -5.33 3.30 2.46
CA GLY A 170 -5.21 3.70 1.07
C GLY A 170 -6.54 3.70 0.31
N ILE A 171 -7.43 2.73 0.60
CA ILE A 171 -8.78 2.69 0.00
C ILE A 171 -9.58 3.89 0.49
N GLU A 172 -9.56 4.17 1.80
CA GLU A 172 -10.24 5.31 2.39
C GLU A 172 -9.73 6.63 1.79
N CYS A 173 -8.41 6.80 1.69
CA CYS A 173 -7.80 7.96 1.04
C CYS A 173 -8.27 8.15 -0.41
N CYS A 174 -8.34 7.07 -1.19
CA CYS A 174 -8.86 7.15 -2.56
C CYS A 174 -10.36 7.47 -2.62
N ILE A 175 -11.15 7.11 -1.61
CA ILE A 175 -12.57 7.49 -1.51
C ILE A 175 -12.69 8.97 -1.13
N ASP A 176 -11.81 9.48 -0.27
CA ASP A 176 -11.79 10.88 0.14
C ASP A 176 -11.58 11.85 -1.03
N GLU A 177 -10.86 11.43 -2.08
CA GLU A 177 -10.75 12.18 -3.34
C GLU A 177 -12.11 12.51 -3.96
N TRP A 178 -13.17 11.75 -3.64
CA TRP A 178 -14.50 11.89 -4.22
C TRP A 178 -15.52 12.57 -3.30
N MET A 179 -15.14 13.02 -2.10
CA MET A 179 -16.07 13.61 -1.12
C MET A 179 -16.78 14.87 -1.62
N THR A 180 -16.16 15.62 -2.54
CA THR A 180 -16.82 16.79 -3.17
C THR A 180 -17.80 16.38 -4.29
N GLY A 181 -17.75 15.12 -4.72
CA GLY A 181 -18.45 14.55 -5.86
C GLY A 181 -17.65 14.61 -7.18
N THR A 182 -16.51 15.28 -7.17
CA THR A 182 -15.52 15.32 -8.27
C THR A 182 -14.16 14.87 -7.73
N ARG A 183 -13.47 14.00 -8.46
CA ARG A 183 -12.15 13.52 -8.04
C ARG A 183 -11.16 14.67 -7.90
N THR A 184 -10.58 14.79 -6.72
CA THR A 184 -9.51 15.73 -6.40
C THR A 184 -8.37 14.95 -5.75
N ASP A 185 -7.15 15.07 -6.28
CA ASP A 185 -6.00 14.37 -5.69
C ASP A 185 -5.71 14.92 -4.28
N ILE A 186 -5.60 14.02 -3.31
CA ILE A 186 -5.25 14.34 -1.91
C ILE A 186 -3.97 13.62 -1.50
N PRO A 187 -3.10 14.18 -0.65
CA PRO A 187 -1.90 13.45 -0.23
C PRO A 187 -2.28 12.23 0.64
N PHE A 188 -1.52 11.13 0.55
CA PHE A 188 -1.69 9.98 1.44
C PHE A 188 -0.63 10.06 2.55
N THR A 189 -1.03 10.62 3.70
CA THR A 189 -0.10 10.96 4.79
C THR A 189 -0.49 10.27 6.10
N ILE A 190 0.50 10.03 6.96
CA ILE A 190 0.31 9.43 8.29
C ILE A 190 -0.49 10.32 9.26
N GLN A 191 -0.54 11.63 9.01
CA GLN A 191 -1.32 12.54 9.85
C GLN A 191 -2.83 12.41 9.60
N GLU A 192 -3.21 11.96 8.40
CA GLU A 192 -4.61 11.89 7.96
C GLU A 192 -5.17 10.47 8.04
N TYR A 193 -4.32 9.43 7.97
CA TYR A 193 -4.67 8.02 7.95
C TYR A 193 -3.70 7.16 8.77
#